data_AF-A0A7C5J115-F1
#
_entry.id   AF-A0A7C5J115-F1
#
_cell.length_a   1.000
_cell.length_b   1.000
_cell.length_c   1.000
_cell.angle_alpha   90.00
_cell.angle_beta   90.00
_cell.angle_gamma   90.00
#
_symmetry.space_group_name_H-M   'P 1'
#
loop_
_entity.id
_entity.type
_entity.pdbx_description
1 polymer ?
#
loop_
_entity_poly.entity_id
_entity_poly.type
_entity_poly.pdbx_seq_one_letter_code
_entity_poly.pdbx_strand_id
1 'polypeptide(L)' 'MTKRTTTVRMPEDLAEKADVIARGRGISVNTLMLEALEAEIDRVRHDDEFMTKLRELTERDKEILDRLAE' A
#
# COMPACT_ATOMS: atom_id res chain seq x y z
N MET A 1 -10.62 14.38 8.35
CA MET A 1 -9.59 13.51 7.75
C MET A 1 -8.47 14.38 7.19
N THR A 2 -7.23 14.13 7.60
CA THR A 2 -6.04 14.76 7.02
C THR A 2 -5.68 14.05 5.71
N LYS A 3 -5.37 14.81 4.65
CA LYS A 3 -4.95 14.27 3.35
C LYS A 3 -3.45 14.54 3.18
N ARG A 4 -2.70 13.52 2.75
CA ARG A 4 -1.29 13.64 2.36
C ARG A 4 -1.18 13.55 0.85
N THR A 5 -0.59 14.55 0.21
CA THR A 5 -0.27 14.49 -1.22
C THR A 5 0.96 13.62 -1.44
N THR A 6 0.93 12.72 -2.41
CA THR A 6 2.05 11.84 -2.76
C THR A 6 2.17 11.76 -4.27
N THR A 7 3.35 12.06 -4.81
CA THR A 7 3.63 11.99 -6.24
C THR A 7 4.30 10.66 -6.56
N VAL A 8 3.74 9.91 -7.51
CA VAL A 8 4.26 8.60 -7.94
C VAL A 8 4.79 8.72 -9.37
N ARG A 9 6.01 8.22 -9.61
CA ARG A 9 6.54 8.05 -10.97
C ARG A 9 6.11 6.68 -11.49
N MET A 10 5.21 6.68 -12.45
CA MET A 10 4.66 5.48 -13.04
C MET A 10 5.31 5.22 -14.41
N PRO A 11 5.63 3.97 -14.77
CA PRO A 11 5.98 3.61 -16.14
C PRO A 11 4.87 4.00 -17.11
N GLU A 12 5.22 4.48 -18.30
CA GLU A 12 4.28 5.01 -19.29
C GLU A 12 3.18 4.00 -19.65
N ASP A 13 3.55 2.75 -19.96
CA ASP A 13 2.61 1.67 -20.28
C ASP A 13 1.59 1.41 -19.16
N LEU A 14 2.01 1.53 -17.89
CA LEU A 14 1.09 1.36 -16.76
C LEU A 14 0.14 2.55 -16.63
N ALA A 15 0.63 3.77 -16.89
CA ALA A 15 -0.18 4.98 -16.85
C ALA A 15 -1.26 4.96 -17.93
N GLU A 16 -0.92 4.56 -19.16
CA GLU A 16 -1.87 4.43 -20.26
C GLU A 16 -2.97 3.41 -19.95
N LYS A 17 -2.60 2.24 -19.43
CA LYS A 17 -3.57 1.20 -19.03
C LYS A 17 -4.49 1.68 -17.91
N ALA A 18 -3.94 2.35 -16.90
CA ALA A 18 -4.72 2.92 -15.81
C ALA A 18 -5.72 3.97 -16.33
N ASP A 19 -5.29 4.81 -17.27
CA ASP A 19 -6.12 5.83 -17.92
C ASP A 19 -7.31 5.19 -18.66
N VAL A 20 -7.07 4.16 -19.47
CA VAL A 20 -8.12 3.44 -20.21
C VAL A 20 -9.13 2.82 -19.26
N ILE A 21 -8.66 2.16 -18.19
CA ILE A 21 -9.53 1.52 -17.20
C ILE A 21 -10.36 2.56 -16.45
N ALA A 22 -9.73 3.63 -15.97
CA ALA A 22 -10.39 4.69 -15.24
C ALA A 22 -11.48 5.37 -16.09
N ARG A 23 -11.15 5.69 -17.36
CA ARG A 23 -12.10 6.22 -18.34
C ARG A 23 -13.25 5.25 -18.60
N GLY A 24 -12.97 3.96 -18.81
CA GLY A 24 -13.99 2.93 -19.02
C GLY A 24 -14.94 2.76 -17.84
N ARG A 25 -14.48 3.05 -16.61
CA ARG A 25 -15.28 3.03 -15.39
C ARG A 25 -15.93 4.38 -15.05
N GLY A 26 -15.63 5.44 -15.80
CA GLY A 26 -16.13 6.79 -15.51
C GLY A 26 -15.55 7.42 -14.24
N ILE A 27 -14.36 6.99 -13.80
CA ILE A 27 -13.68 7.50 -12.60
C ILE A 27 -12.33 8.15 -12.95
N SER A 28 -11.74 8.86 -11.99
CA SER A 28 -10.39 9.39 -12.15
C SER A 28 -9.32 8.31 -11.92
N VAL A 29 -8.14 8.45 -12.52
CA VAL A 29 -6.99 7.58 -12.20
C VAL A 29 -6.64 7.64 -10.72
N ASN A 30 -6.80 8.81 -10.08
CA ASN A 30 -6.61 8.92 -8.64
C ASN A 30 -7.58 8.02 -7.86
N THR A 31 -8.85 7.97 -8.24
CA THR A 31 -9.84 7.07 -7.63
C THR A 31 -9.45 5.61 -7.85
N LEU A 32 -9.07 5.24 -9.07
CA LEU A 32 -8.59 3.89 -9.40
C LEU A 32 -7.39 3.49 -8.55
N MET A 33 -6.43 4.40 -8.34
CA MET A 33 -5.26 4.17 -7.50
C MET A 33 -5.65 3.95 -6.03
N LEU A 34 -6.60 4.73 -5.50
CA LEU A 34 -7.07 4.55 -4.12
C LEU A 34 -7.77 3.19 -3.95
N GLU A 35 -8.68 2.84 -4.87
CA GLU A 35 -9.37 1.53 -4.85
C GLU A 35 -8.38 0.36 -4.93
N ALA A 36 -7.36 0.46 -5.79
CA ALA A 36 -6.34 -0.57 -5.92
C ALA A 36 -5.50 -0.72 -4.64
N LEU A 37 -5.14 0.40 -3.99
CA LEU A 37 -4.40 0.39 -2.74
C LEU A 37 -5.23 -0.15 -1.58
N GLU A 38 -6.50 0.21 -1.49
CA GLU A 38 -7.43 -0.34 -0.48
C GLU A 38 -7.58 -1.85 -0.65
N ALA A 39 -7.80 -2.31 -1.88
CA ALA A 39 -7.90 -3.74 -2.18
C ALA A 39 -6.61 -4.50 -1.86
N GLU A 40 -5.43 -3.91 -2.11
CA GLU A 40 -4.15 -4.51 -1.73
C GLU A 40 -3.97 -4.58 -0.22
N ILE A 41 -4.28 -3.51 0.52
CA ILE A 41 -4.21 -3.48 1.97
C ILE A 41 -5.13 -4.55 2.57
N ASP A 42 -6.35 -4.67 2.06
CA ASP A 42 -7.29 -5.67 2.54
C ASP A 42 -6.85 -7.08 2.19
N ARG A 43 -6.29 -7.32 0.99
CA ARG A 43 -5.69 -8.61 0.63
C ARG A 43 -4.60 -9.02 1.62
N VAL A 44 -3.67 -8.10 1.88
CA VAL A 44 -2.53 -8.32 2.78
C VAL A 44 -2.98 -8.53 4.23
N ARG A 45 -4.04 -7.86 4.68
CA ARG A 45 -4.61 -8.06 6.02
C ARG A 45 -5.15 -9.47 6.25
N HIS A 46 -5.61 -10.13 5.19
CA HIS A 46 -6.10 -11.50 5.24
C HIS A 46 -5.02 -12.54 4.89
N ASP A 47 -3.78 -12.10 4.63
CA ASP A 47 -2.63 -12.97 4.44
C ASP A 47 -2.00 -13.28 5.80
N ASP A 48 -2.41 -14.40 6.40
CA ASP A 48 -1.97 -14.84 7.72
C ASP A 48 -0.44 -15.07 7.78
N GLU A 49 0.17 -15.54 6.69
CA GLU A 49 1.62 -15.77 6.61
C GLU A 49 2.37 -14.43 6.65
N PHE A 50 1.94 -13.48 5.81
CA PHE A 50 2.52 -12.14 5.78
C PHE A 50 2.36 -11.44 7.13
N MET A 51 1.17 -11.48 7.72
CA MET A 51 0.89 -10.86 9.03
C MET A 51 1.70 -11.49 10.17
N THR A 52 1.91 -12.80 10.13
CA THR A 52 2.76 -13.49 11.12
C THR A 52 4.21 -13.04 11.00
N LYS A 53 4.75 -13.01 9.78
CA LYS A 53 6.11 -12.54 9.53
C LYS A 53 6.32 -11.08 9.96
N LEU A 54 5.31 -10.23 9.73
CA LEU A 54 5.36 -8.81 10.14
C LEU A 54 5.38 -8.64 11.67
N ARG A 55 4.61 -9.48 12.39
CA ARG A 55 4.64 -9.52 13.86
C ARG A 55 6.00 -9.95 14.38
N GLU A 56 6.57 -11.03 13.83
CA GLU A 56 7.91 -11.50 14.22
C GLU A 56 8.99 -10.44 13.98
N LEU A 57 8.93 -9.73 12.85
CA LEU A 57 9.86 -8.64 12.56
C LEU A 57 9.72 -7.49 13.56
N THR A 58 8.48 -7.12 13.89
CA THR A 58 8.20 -6.03 14.83
C THR A 58 8.68 -6.36 16.24
N GLU A 59 8.48 -7.60 16.72
CA GLU A 59 8.99 -8.01 18.03
C GLU A 59 10.52 -8.00 18.08
N ARG A 60 11.18 -8.47 17.03
CA ARG A 60 12.65 -8.37 16.93
C ARG A 60 13.15 -6.94 16.95
N ASP A 61 12.49 -6.05 16.21
CA ASP A 61 12.86 -4.63 16.18
C ASP A 61 12.65 -3.98 17.56
N LYS A 62 11.58 -4.36 18.28
CA LYS A 62 11.33 -3.90 19.65
C LYS A 62 12.40 -4.40 20.62
N GLU A 63 12.79 -5.68 20.56
CA GLU A 63 13.89 -6.21 21.38
C GLU A 63 15.21 -5.47 21.13
N ILE A 64 15.49 -5.07 19.88
CA ILE A 64 16.68 -4.28 19.54
C ILE A 64 16.59 -2.90 20.20
N LEU A 65 15.44 -2.23 20.12
CA LEU A 65 15.25 -0.92 20.75
C LEU A 65 15.36 -1.00 22.27
N ASP A 66 14.80 -2.04 22.89
CA ASP A 66 14.87 -2.26 24.34
C ASP A 66 16.32 -2.44 24.81
N ARG A 67 17.14 -3.19 24.05
CA ARG A 67 18.58 -3.35 24.34
C ARG A 67 19.42 -2.09 24.13
N LEU A 68 18.98 -1.18 23.25
CA LEU A 68 19.70 0.08 22.97
C LEU A 68 19.29 1.23 23.91
N ALA A 69 18.15 1.09 24.58
CA ALA A 69 17.67 2.07 25.56
C ALA A 69 18.24 1.86 26.98
N GLU A 70 18.92 0.73 27.20
CA GLU A 70 19.75 0.42 28.38
C GLU A 70 21.15 1.04 28.27
#